data_AF-A0A255PLH3-F1
#
_entry.id   AF-A0A255PLH3-F1
#
_cell.length_a   1.000
_cell.length_b   1.000
_cell.length_c   1.000
_cell.angle_alpha   90.00
_cell.angle_beta   90.00
_cell.angle_gamma   90.00
#
_symmetry.space_group_name_H-M   'P 1'
#
loop_
_entity.id
_entity.type
_entity.pdbx_description
1 polymer ?
#
loop_
_entity_poly.entity_id
_entity_poly.type
_entity_poly.pdbx_seq_one_letter_code
_entity_poly.pdbx_strand_id
1 'polypeptide(L)'
;MTGKATTQTPTRPDPPATDLALPEAEFRRWTPEEVIEMRLLPYRSARVLKQKCYKREIFHHRDGGRITFTAEDLRKENARTAVEPFAKAAV
;
A
#
# COMPACT_ATOMS: atom_id res chain seq x y z
N MET A 1 -21.96 -32.50 16.59
CA MET A 1 -20.70 -31.88 17.09
C MET A 1 -19.89 -31.41 15.89
N THR A 2 -19.52 -30.12 15.91
CA THR A 2 -18.47 -29.38 15.17
C THR A 2 -18.29 -29.62 13.67
N GLY A 3 -18.80 -28.69 12.85
CA GLY A 3 -18.39 -28.51 11.45
C GLY A 3 -17.04 -27.80 11.35
N LYS A 4 -16.10 -28.34 10.58
CA LYS A 4 -14.82 -27.67 10.29
C LYS A 4 -15.05 -26.59 9.24
N ALA A 5 -14.92 -25.33 9.65
CA ALA A 5 -14.91 -24.20 8.74
C ALA A 5 -13.56 -24.16 8.00
N THR A 6 -13.56 -24.61 6.75
CA THR A 6 -12.43 -24.43 5.83
C THR A 6 -12.42 -22.98 5.37
N THR A 7 -11.53 -22.16 5.92
CA THR A 7 -11.30 -20.80 5.44
C THR A 7 -10.63 -20.87 4.07
N GLN A 8 -11.38 -20.54 3.01
CA GLN A 8 -10.82 -20.40 1.66
C GLN A 8 -9.82 -19.25 1.65
N THR A 9 -8.56 -19.54 1.32
CA THR A 9 -7.53 -18.54 1.06
C THR A 9 -7.91 -17.82 -0.23
N PRO A 10 -8.13 -16.50 -0.23
CA PRO A 10 -8.53 -15.78 -1.43
C PRO A 10 -7.38 -15.82 -2.45
N THR A 11 -7.67 -16.42 -3.61
CA THR A 11 -6.77 -16.45 -4.76
C THR A 11 -6.44 -15.03 -5.20
N ARG A 12 -5.15 -14.71 -5.25
CA ARG A 12 -4.61 -13.45 -5.78
C ARG A 12 -4.94 -13.39 -7.28
N PRO A 13 -5.70 -12.39 -7.77
CA PRO A 13 -5.72 -12.11 -9.19
C PRO A 13 -4.37 -11.50 -9.57
N ASP A 14 -3.81 -11.99 -10.67
CA ASP A 14 -2.62 -11.41 -11.28
C ASP A 14 -2.89 -9.93 -11.65
N PRO A 15 -1.95 -9.01 -11.37
CA PRO A 15 -2.12 -7.63 -11.77
C PRO A 15 -2.09 -7.55 -13.31
N PRO A 16 -3.01 -6.82 -13.95
CA PRO A 16 -2.91 -6.55 -15.38
C PRO A 16 -1.65 -5.72 -15.62
N ALA A 17 -0.74 -6.25 -16.42
CA ALA A 17 0.40 -5.53 -16.94
C ALA A 17 -0.09 -4.49 -17.95
N THR A 18 -0.35 -3.26 -17.50
CA THR A 18 -0.60 -2.13 -18.40
C THR A 18 0.58 -1.19 -18.36
N ASP A 19 1.30 -1.19 -19.47
CA ASP A 19 2.44 -0.37 -19.83
C ASP A 19 1.92 0.81 -20.66
N LEU A 20 1.66 1.96 -20.03
CA LEU A 20 1.32 3.21 -20.72
C LEU A 20 1.77 4.40 -19.84
N ALA A 21 2.58 5.27 -20.44
CA ALA A 21 3.29 6.34 -19.75
C ALA A 21 2.39 7.57 -19.49
N LEU A 22 2.23 7.93 -18.18
CA LEU A 22 1.85 9.25 -17.60
C LEU A 22 0.65 9.97 -18.28
N PRO A 23 -0.61 9.76 -17.83
CA PRO A 23 -1.20 10.24 -16.55
C PRO A 23 -1.80 9.10 -15.70
N GLU A 24 -1.55 7.85 -16.10
CA GLU A 24 -2.24 6.67 -15.57
C GLU A 24 -1.96 6.36 -14.10
N ALA A 25 -0.86 6.89 -13.55
CA ALA A 25 -0.53 6.72 -12.15
C ALA A 25 -1.62 7.28 -11.21
N GLU A 26 -2.44 8.24 -11.67
CA GLU A 26 -3.51 8.80 -10.86
C GLU A 26 -4.72 7.87 -10.74
N PHE A 27 -4.97 7.03 -11.75
CA PHE A 27 -6.03 6.02 -11.74
C PHE A 27 -5.54 4.63 -11.32
N ARG A 28 -4.22 4.40 -11.33
CA ARG A 28 -3.62 3.13 -10.92
C ARG A 28 -3.89 2.86 -9.44
N ARG A 29 -4.32 1.64 -9.16
CA ARG A 29 -4.47 1.10 -7.80
C ARG A 29 -3.30 0.18 -7.52
N TRP A 30 -2.54 0.49 -6.47
CA TRP A 30 -1.48 -0.39 -6.00
C TRP A 30 -1.98 -1.28 -4.87
N THR A 31 -1.58 -2.53 -4.88
CA THR A 31 -1.75 -3.45 -3.76
C THR A 31 -0.65 -3.25 -2.70
N PRO A 32 -0.86 -3.69 -1.45
CA PRO A 32 0.18 -3.66 -0.43
C PRO A 32 1.48 -4.36 -0.84
N GLU A 33 1.38 -5.41 -1.64
CA GLU A 33 2.53 -6.14 -2.17
C GLU A 33 3.34 -5.26 -3.14
N GLU A 34 2.67 -4.65 -4.12
CA GLU A 34 3.32 -3.78 -5.11
C GLU A 34 3.94 -2.54 -4.47
N VAL A 35 3.27 -1.94 -3.48
CA VAL A 35 3.81 -0.79 -2.73
C VAL A 35 5.16 -1.12 -2.07
N ILE A 36 5.33 -2.35 -1.57
CA ILE A 36 6.57 -2.81 -0.95
C ILE A 36 7.62 -3.15 -2.01
N GLU A 37 7.22 -3.85 -3.07
CA GLU A 37 8.11 -4.23 -4.18
C GLU A 37 8.72 -3.00 -4.85
N MET A 38 7.88 -1.99 -5.13
CA MET A 38 8.28 -0.70 -5.71
C MET A 38 8.87 0.26 -4.67
N ARG A 39 8.89 -0.11 -3.38
CA ARG A 39 9.40 0.71 -2.26
C ARG A 39 8.76 2.11 -2.20
N LEU A 40 7.46 2.22 -2.47
CA LEU A 40 6.73 3.50 -2.49
C LEU A 40 6.48 4.08 -1.09
N LEU A 41 6.55 3.24 -0.05
CA LEU A 41 6.48 3.60 1.35
C LEU A 41 7.66 2.99 2.12
N PRO A 42 8.07 3.56 3.28
CA PRO A 42 9.21 3.10 4.07
C PRO A 42 8.93 1.82 4.88
N TYR A 43 8.17 0.88 4.32
CA TYR A 43 7.87 -0.41 4.94
C TYR A 43 8.55 -1.54 4.17
N ARG A 44 8.95 -2.59 4.89
CA ARG A 44 9.64 -3.77 4.30
C ARG A 44 8.79 -5.03 4.22
N SER A 45 7.58 -5.00 4.80
CA SER A 45 6.71 -6.17 4.87
C SER A 45 5.27 -5.81 4.53
N ALA A 46 4.71 -6.49 3.54
CA ALA A 46 3.30 -6.34 3.16
C ALA A 46 2.35 -6.73 4.32
N ARG A 47 2.76 -7.68 5.17
CA ARG A 47 1.98 -8.05 6.37
C ARG A 47 1.89 -6.88 7.35
N VAL A 48 3.02 -6.23 7.64
CA VAL A 48 3.06 -5.07 8.54
C VAL A 48 2.24 -3.92 7.95
N LEU A 49 2.40 -3.67 6.64
CA LEU A 49 1.63 -2.65 5.92
C LEU A 49 0.12 -2.91 6.02
N LYS A 50 -0.34 -4.13 5.76
CA LYS A 50 -1.76 -4.52 5.90
C LYS A 50 -2.26 -4.34 7.33
N GLN A 51 -1.48 -4.75 8.33
CA GLN A 51 -1.87 -4.59 9.74
C GLN A 51 -2.07 -3.12 10.11
N LYS A 52 -1.18 -2.23 9.65
CA LYS A 52 -1.30 -0.78 9.83
C LYS A 52 -2.52 -0.20 9.10
N CYS A 53 -2.83 -0.70 7.90
CA CYS A 53 -4.06 -0.33 7.19
C CYS A 53 -5.31 -0.78 7.96
N TYR A 54 -5.35 -2.00 8.49
CA TYR A 54 -6.49 -2.46 9.31
C TYR A 54 -6.68 -1.63 10.58
N LYS A 55 -5.59 -1.18 11.19
CA LYS A 55 -5.60 -0.24 12.32
C LYS A 55 -5.94 1.21 11.93
N ARG A 56 -6.10 1.50 10.63
CA ARG A 56 -6.32 2.84 10.08
C ARG A 56 -5.20 3.83 10.41
N GLU A 57 -3.98 3.32 10.57
CA GLU A 57 -2.79 4.16 10.80
C GLU A 57 -2.27 4.79 9.51
N ILE A 58 -2.53 4.16 8.36
CA ILE A 58 -2.06 4.54 7.02
C ILE A 58 -3.27 4.81 6.12
N PHE A 59 -3.15 5.82 5.26
CA PHE A 59 -4.13 6.14 4.22
C PHE A 59 -4.23 5.00 3.20
N HIS A 60 -5.45 4.50 2.98
CA HIS A 60 -5.73 3.44 2.03
C HIS A 60 -7.21 3.45 1.63
N HIS A 61 -7.51 2.82 0.51
CA HIS A 61 -8.86 2.50 0.09
C HIS A 61 -9.21 1.04 0.37
N ARG A 62 -10.53 0.78 0.42
CA ARG A 62 -11.09 -0.57 0.51
C ARG A 62 -11.94 -0.86 -0.72
N ASP A 63 -11.28 -1.28 -1.79
CA ASP A 63 -11.94 -1.62 -3.05
C ASP A 63 -12.41 -3.08 -2.97
N GLY A 64 -13.71 -3.30 -2.77
CA GLY A 64 -14.29 -4.64 -2.69
C GLY A 64 -13.73 -5.51 -1.54
N GLY A 65 -13.34 -4.88 -0.43
CA GLY A 65 -12.75 -5.56 0.73
C GLY A 65 -11.24 -5.83 0.62
N ARG A 66 -10.60 -5.40 -0.47
CA ARG A 66 -9.14 -5.44 -0.64
C ARG A 66 -8.54 -4.09 -0.27
N ILE A 67 -7.35 -4.11 0.33
CA ILE A 67 -6.59 -2.88 0.59
C ILE A 67 -5.93 -2.49 -0.71
N THR A 68 -6.13 -1.23 -1.10
CA THR A 68 -5.54 -0.62 -2.29
C THR A 68 -5.06 0.79 -1.96
N PHE A 69 -4.10 1.27 -2.74
CA PHE A 69 -3.53 2.60 -2.60
C PHE A 69 -3.67 3.37 -3.92
N THR A 70 -3.97 4.65 -3.81
CA THR A 70 -3.85 5.61 -4.91
C THR A 70 -2.53 6.38 -4.79
N ALA A 71 -2.16 7.11 -5.83
CA ALA A 71 -1.00 7.99 -5.79
C ALA A 71 -1.18 9.08 -4.72
N GLU A 72 -2.40 9.56 -4.49
CA GLU A 72 -2.71 10.57 -3.48
C GLU A 72 -2.48 10.04 -2.05
N ASP A 73 -2.93 8.82 -1.75
CA ASP A 73 -2.69 8.20 -0.44
C ASP A 73 -1.20 8.09 -0.13
N LEU A 74 -0.42 7.63 -1.12
CA LEU A 74 1.02 7.45 -0.98
C LEU A 74 1.73 8.79 -0.80
N ARG A 75 1.33 9.83 -1.54
CA ARG A 75 1.86 11.20 -1.36
C ARG A 75 1.53 11.74 0.03
N LYS A 76 0.30 11.57 0.52
CA LYS A 76 -0.12 12.00 1.86
C LYS A 76 0.67 11.30 2.95
N GLU A 77 0.85 9.99 2.83
CA GLU A 77 1.60 9.21 3.81
C GLU A 77 3.09 9.58 3.81
N ASN A 78 3.68 9.78 2.63
CA ASN A 78 5.04 10.27 2.51
C ASN A 78 5.19 11.68 3.08
N ALA A 79 4.23 12.58 2.86
CA ALA A 79 4.24 13.91 3.48
C ALA A 79 4.13 13.83 5.02
N ARG A 80 3.35 12.89 5.55
CA ARG A 80 3.21 12.68 7.01
C ARG A 80 4.47 12.13 7.66
N THR A 81 5.24 11.31 6.93
CA THR A 81 6.46 10.65 7.43
C THR A 81 7.75 11.35 6.99
N ALA A 82 7.65 12.37 6.14
CA ALA A 82 8.75 13.26 5.78
C ALA A 82 9.17 14.07 7.01
N VAL A 83 10.09 13.52 7.78
CA VAL A 83 10.91 14.30 8.70
C VAL A 83 11.93 15.01 7.82
N GLU A 84 11.84 16.34 7.71
CA GLU A 84 12.91 17.11 7.09
C GLU A 84 14.21 16.76 7.81
N PRO A 85 15.26 16.31 7.10
CA PRO A 85 16.54 16.10 7.74
C PRO A 85 16.96 17.45 8.33
N PHE A 86 17.18 17.50 9.64
CA PHE A 86 17.73 18.68 10.31
C PHE A 86 18.91 19.15 9.47
N ALA A 87 18.78 20.33 8.87
CA ALA A 87 19.83 20.93 8.06
C ALA A 87 21.11 20.83 8.89
N LYS A 88 22.05 20.00 8.42
CA LYS A 88 23.32 19.79 9.09
C LYS A 88 23.97 21.17 9.09
N ALA A 89 24.01 21.81 10.26
CA ALA A 89 24.63 23.12 10.43
C ALA A 89 26.01 23.05 9.79
N ALA A 90 26.21 23.84 8.75
CA ALA A 90 27.52 24.01 8.15
C ALA A 90 28.43 24.58 9.25
N VAL A 91 29.45 23.81 9.61
CA VAL A 91 30.60 24.26 10.41
C VAL A 91 31.67 24.73 9.44
#